data_AF-A0A0V0X251-F1
#
_entry.id   AF-A0A0V0X251-F1
#
_cell.length_a   1.000
_cell.length_b   1.000
_cell.length_c   1.000
_cell.angle_alpha   90.00
_cell.angle_beta   90.00
_cell.angle_gamma   90.00
#
_symmetry.space_group_name_H-M   'P 1'
#
loop_
_entity.id
_entity.type
_entity.pdbx_description
1 polymer ?
#
loop_
_entity_poly.entity_id
_entity_poly.type
_entity_poly.pdbx_seq_one_letter_code
_entity_poly.pdbx_strand_id
1 'polypeptide(L)'
;LGESPPSMVNSKCLTSYGPPPHIETPIAEKRFDDKTIRILFSSIPDDIYGPITCYFLAIVPCTRNYNMSQLPHPVYMNFDVYERTMQSNLHIMFQPIFAYISEAFYSLPRETIIGDGRQTVGDVSSALEFLGRFPAQDGELQRGYKYTGFLIVRVDPDNLVYNLTSNGKRELLQNWLQPTYGFSNYFKPVFLGESDVLITEDQSRGYQETIYLLAVGFSVVSVLVVFGIVLCFYYSHIRGWLKTLLCVETNFVPDRNSFADLQRVAKRRDFQPTAVEDLPNEYLLRHRDSNFLFTVEFESLPNYNFDTTASDKLENAPKNRYNDIKAFDITRVKLERVDDDSSSDYINANYIQGYKGRKLFIAAQGPTLDTVNDFWRLVWEQNVNVIVMVTNLQERYRTMCIKYWPEHSPSVYGRIEVKPLDCTFYADYVIRNFTIRRCRTTVDVSDMSSSAAVGNVFLSVASLVGEL
;
A
#
# COMPACT_ATOMS: atom_id res chain seq x y z
N LEU A 1 28.08 11.48 -24.48
CA LEU A 1 27.47 10.28 -23.87
C LEU A 1 27.91 10.25 -22.42
N GLY A 2 27.01 10.60 -21.50
CA GLY A 2 27.27 10.58 -20.05
C GLY A 2 27.16 9.17 -19.50
N GLU A 3 27.98 8.27 -20.02
CA GLU A 3 28.12 6.91 -19.52
C GLU A 3 29.17 6.92 -18.42
N SER A 4 28.70 6.92 -17.18
CA SER A 4 29.56 6.50 -16.09
C SER A 4 29.89 5.02 -16.30
N PRO A 5 31.14 4.58 -16.16
CA PRO A 5 31.46 3.16 -16.20
C PRO A 5 30.66 2.43 -15.11
N PRO A 6 30.20 1.20 -15.37
CA PRO A 6 29.47 0.41 -14.38
C PRO A 6 30.36 0.24 -13.14
N SER A 7 29.88 0.73 -12.00
CA SER A 7 30.51 0.45 -10.71
C SER A 7 30.18 -0.99 -10.34
N MET A 8 31.17 -1.87 -10.48
CA MET A 8 31.08 -3.26 -10.00
C MET A 8 31.21 -3.24 -8.48
N VAL A 9 30.09 -3.37 -7.78
CA VAL A 9 30.11 -3.64 -6.34
C VAL A 9 30.26 -5.14 -6.16
N ASN A 10 31.41 -5.60 -5.65
CA ASN A 10 31.69 -7.02 -5.39
C ASN A 10 30.88 -7.60 -4.21
N SER A 11 29.92 -6.85 -3.65
CA SER A 11 28.98 -7.39 -2.68
C SER A 11 27.87 -8.12 -3.44
N LYS A 12 27.62 -9.38 -3.07
CA LYS A 12 26.41 -10.12 -3.46
C LYS A 12 25.21 -9.19 -3.32
N CYS A 13 24.31 -9.16 -4.31
CA CYS A 13 23.05 -8.42 -4.20
C CYS A 13 22.38 -8.85 -2.89
N LEU A 14 22.32 -7.93 -1.92
CA LEU A 14 21.56 -8.13 -0.70
C LEU A 14 20.10 -8.03 -1.14
N THR A 15 19.41 -9.16 -1.27
CA THR A 15 17.97 -9.15 -1.41
C THR A 15 17.40 -8.54 -0.13
N SER A 16 16.60 -7.48 -0.28
CA SER A 16 15.86 -6.93 0.86
C SER A 16 15.00 -8.06 1.44
N TYR A 17 15.21 -8.39 2.71
CA TYR A 17 14.31 -9.29 3.40
C TYR A 17 13.04 -8.52 3.80
N GLY A 18 11.88 -9.18 3.79
CA GLY A 18 10.59 -8.53 3.94
C GLY A 18 9.47 -9.51 4.31
N PRO A 19 8.25 -9.01 4.56
CA PRO A 19 7.14 -9.89 4.88
C PRO A 19 6.75 -10.71 3.64
N PRO A 20 6.36 -11.99 3.77
CA PRO A 20 5.89 -12.80 2.65
C PRO A 20 4.77 -12.09 1.86
N PRO A 21 4.75 -12.17 0.52
CA PRO A 21 3.79 -11.44 -0.32
C PRO A 21 2.35 -11.85 -0.06
N HIS A 22 2.15 -13.13 0.27
CA HIS A 22 0.84 -13.73 0.47
C HIS A 22 0.94 -14.83 1.54
N ILE A 23 0.03 -14.80 2.51
CA ILE A 23 -0.10 -15.81 3.55
C ILE A 23 -1.55 -16.28 3.52
N GLU A 24 -1.75 -17.56 3.19
CA GLU A 24 -3.08 -18.15 3.17
C GLU A 24 -3.72 -18.13 4.56
N THR A 25 -5.03 -17.88 4.59
CA THR A 25 -5.79 -17.80 5.85
C THR A 25 -6.06 -19.21 6.37
N PRO A 26 -5.71 -19.52 7.64
CA PRO A 26 -6.02 -20.82 8.23
C PRO A 26 -7.52 -21.12 8.24
N ILE A 27 -7.88 -22.39 8.24
CA ILE A 27 -9.28 -22.84 8.32
C ILE A 27 -9.53 -23.35 9.74
N ALA A 28 -10.53 -22.77 10.42
CA ALA A 28 -10.88 -23.13 11.79
C ALA A 28 -12.17 -23.95 11.84
N GLU A 29 -12.12 -25.08 12.54
CA GLU A 29 -13.21 -26.04 12.69
C GLU A 29 -13.51 -26.30 14.17
N LYS A 30 -14.79 -26.27 14.51
CA LYS A 30 -15.29 -26.60 15.86
C LYS A 30 -15.11 -28.11 16.10
N ARG A 31 -14.54 -28.51 17.25
CA ARG A 31 -14.54 -29.92 17.68
C ARG A 31 -15.77 -30.27 18.52
N PHE A 32 -16.05 -31.56 18.65
CA PHE A 32 -17.21 -32.11 19.39
C PHE A 32 -17.18 -31.87 20.91
N ASP A 33 -16.03 -31.47 21.48
CA ASP A 33 -15.88 -31.22 22.91
C ASP A 33 -16.37 -29.84 23.36
N ASP A 34 -16.73 -28.96 22.42
CA ASP A 34 -17.14 -27.57 22.64
C ASP A 34 -16.15 -26.78 23.50
N LYS A 35 -14.86 -27.15 23.43
CA LYS A 35 -13.77 -26.56 24.22
C LYS A 35 -12.50 -26.35 23.41
N THR A 36 -12.38 -27.05 22.28
CA THR A 36 -11.20 -26.95 21.41
C THR A 36 -11.58 -26.58 19.98
N ILE A 37 -10.65 -25.94 19.29
CA ILE A 37 -10.77 -25.56 17.89
C ILE A 37 -9.63 -26.21 17.11
N ARG A 38 -9.97 -26.94 16.05
CA ARG A 38 -8.98 -27.47 15.11
C ARG A 38 -8.66 -26.39 14.08
N ILE A 39 -7.38 -26.13 13.86
CA ILE A 39 -6.89 -25.20 12.84
C ILE A 39 -6.13 -25.99 11.78
N LEU A 40 -6.51 -25.81 10.52
CA LEU A 40 -5.91 -26.43 9.34
C LEU A 40 -5.11 -25.39 8.55
N PHE A 41 -3.89 -25.76 8.14
CA PHE A 41 -3.01 -24.93 7.33
C PHE A 41 -2.93 -25.50 5.90
N SER A 42 -3.38 -24.72 4.92
CA SER A 42 -3.53 -25.17 3.53
C SER A 42 -2.21 -25.23 2.76
N SER A 43 -1.33 -24.26 2.97
CA SER A 43 -0.02 -24.17 2.31
C SER A 43 1.02 -23.53 3.24
N ILE A 44 2.29 -23.75 2.90
CA ILE A 44 3.42 -23.08 3.54
C ILE A 44 3.65 -21.76 2.79
N PRO A 45 3.78 -20.61 3.48
CA PRO A 45 4.05 -19.33 2.84
C PRO A 45 5.38 -19.31 2.07
N ASP A 46 5.42 -18.58 0.96
CA ASP A 46 6.64 -18.43 0.15
C ASP A 46 7.71 -17.59 0.89
N ASP A 47 8.97 -18.02 0.77
CA ASP A 47 10.15 -17.40 1.39
C ASP A 47 10.94 -16.49 0.42
N ILE A 48 10.29 -16.02 -0.65
CA ILE A 48 10.89 -15.16 -1.70
C ILE A 48 11.58 -13.92 -1.11
N TYR A 49 11.03 -13.37 -0.02
CA TYR A 49 11.58 -12.21 0.69
C TYR A 49 12.41 -12.58 1.93
N GLY A 50 12.97 -13.78 1.98
CA GLY A 50 13.90 -14.21 3.02
C GLY A 50 13.42 -15.44 3.80
N PRO A 51 14.35 -16.10 4.53
CA PRO A 51 14.06 -17.36 5.21
C PRO A 51 13.06 -17.15 6.35
N ILE A 52 11.97 -17.90 6.31
CA ILE A 52 10.98 -17.94 7.40
C ILE A 52 11.60 -18.70 8.58
N THR A 53 11.62 -18.07 9.76
CA THR A 53 12.22 -18.66 10.96
C THR A 53 11.23 -19.32 11.88
N CYS A 54 10.05 -18.71 12.05
CA CYS A 54 8.98 -19.30 12.84
C CYS A 54 7.61 -18.72 12.49
N TYR A 55 6.58 -19.41 12.97
CA TYR A 55 5.17 -19.10 12.79
C TYR A 55 4.53 -18.91 14.16
N PHE A 56 3.61 -17.96 14.29
CA PHE A 56 2.80 -17.77 15.49
C PHE A 56 1.32 -17.78 15.12
N LEU A 57 0.51 -18.48 15.90
CA LEU A 57 -0.94 -18.48 15.76
C LEU A 57 -1.54 -17.56 16.81
N ALA A 58 -2.22 -16.51 16.38
CA ALA A 58 -2.87 -15.55 17.25
C ALA A 58 -4.38 -15.79 17.32
N ILE A 59 -4.95 -15.75 18.52
CA ILE A 59 -6.38 -15.96 18.77
C ILE A 59 -6.99 -14.71 19.41
N VAL A 60 -8.18 -14.36 18.91
CA VAL A 60 -9.00 -13.25 19.37
C VAL A 60 -10.32 -13.80 19.91
N PRO A 61 -10.48 -13.85 21.25
CA PRO A 61 -11.74 -14.21 21.87
C PRO A 61 -12.71 -13.03 21.82
N CYS A 62 -13.94 -13.29 21.42
CA CYS A 62 -15.00 -12.29 21.23
C CYS A 62 -16.30 -12.72 21.91
N THR A 63 -17.06 -11.75 22.41
CA THR A 63 -18.43 -12.00 22.89
C THR A 63 -19.33 -12.47 21.76
N ARG A 64 -20.40 -13.22 22.08
CA ARG A 64 -21.34 -13.76 21.09
C ARG A 64 -21.91 -12.70 20.14
N ASN A 65 -22.15 -11.50 20.66
CA ASN A 65 -22.77 -10.38 19.93
C ASN A 65 -21.75 -9.40 19.34
N TYR A 66 -20.44 -9.68 19.46
CA TYR A 66 -19.42 -8.81 18.90
C TYR A 66 -19.52 -8.75 17.37
N ASN A 67 -19.47 -7.54 16.81
CA ASN A 67 -19.49 -7.34 15.38
C ASN A 67 -18.09 -7.52 14.79
N MET A 68 -17.88 -8.61 14.03
CA MET A 68 -16.57 -8.96 13.48
C MET A 68 -16.03 -7.94 12.47
N SER A 69 -16.88 -7.10 11.87
CA SER A 69 -16.41 -6.04 10.96
C SER A 69 -15.72 -4.88 11.67
N GLN A 70 -15.79 -4.82 13.01
CA GLN A 70 -15.11 -3.81 13.82
C GLN A 70 -13.70 -4.22 14.26
N LEU A 71 -13.26 -5.44 13.91
CA LEU A 71 -11.90 -5.88 14.22
C LEU A 71 -10.89 -5.02 13.45
N PRO A 72 -9.80 -4.56 14.10
CA PRO A 72 -8.71 -3.89 13.40
C PRO A 72 -8.04 -4.87 12.43
N HIS A 73 -7.32 -4.35 11.43
CA HIS A 73 -6.49 -5.22 10.58
C HIS A 73 -5.46 -5.98 11.43
N PRO A 74 -5.10 -7.25 11.12
CA PRO A 74 -4.17 -8.06 11.94
C PRO A 74 -2.84 -7.37 12.31
N VAL A 75 -2.31 -6.55 11.41
CA VAL A 75 -1.09 -5.74 11.60
C VAL A 75 -1.23 -4.71 12.74
N TYR A 76 -2.44 -4.20 12.99
CA TYR A 76 -2.74 -3.19 14.01
C TYR A 76 -3.42 -3.80 15.26
N MET A 77 -3.42 -5.13 15.38
CA MET A 77 -4.02 -5.83 16.51
C MET A 77 -3.17 -5.63 17.78
N ASN A 78 -3.82 -5.35 18.91
CA ASN A 78 -3.13 -5.30 20.21
C ASN A 78 -2.95 -6.72 20.76
N PHE A 79 -1.81 -6.99 21.39
CA PHE A 79 -1.51 -8.29 21.99
C PHE A 79 -1.37 -8.22 23.50
N ASP A 80 -1.84 -9.26 24.19
CA ASP A 80 -1.61 -9.47 25.62
C ASP A 80 -1.52 -10.98 25.94
N VAL A 81 -1.21 -11.32 27.20
CA VAL A 81 -1.22 -12.70 27.69
C VAL A 81 -2.64 -13.28 27.71
N TYR A 82 -2.76 -14.60 27.66
CA TYR A 82 -4.03 -15.33 27.57
C TYR A 82 -5.04 -14.87 28.63
N GLU A 83 -4.66 -14.87 29.91
CA GLU A 83 -5.57 -14.54 31.02
C GLU A 83 -6.13 -13.12 30.92
N ARG A 84 -5.28 -12.13 30.63
CA ARG A 84 -5.69 -10.73 30.49
C ARG A 84 -6.55 -10.53 29.25
N THR A 85 -6.23 -11.20 28.15
CA THR A 85 -7.01 -11.13 26.91
C THR A 85 -8.43 -11.70 27.12
N MET A 86 -8.54 -12.86 27.77
CA MET A 86 -9.82 -13.47 28.11
C MET A 86 -10.62 -12.61 29.10
N GLN A 87 -9.96 -12.04 30.12
CA GLN A 87 -10.62 -11.17 31.08
C GLN A 87 -11.12 -9.87 30.42
N SER A 88 -10.26 -9.18 29.66
CA SER A 88 -10.58 -7.91 29.01
C SER A 88 -11.66 -8.09 27.95
N ASN A 89 -11.46 -8.98 26.97
CA ASN A 89 -12.38 -9.08 25.83
C ASN A 89 -13.75 -9.67 26.19
N LEU A 90 -13.81 -10.57 27.19
CA LEU A 90 -15.03 -11.30 27.51
C LEU A 90 -15.84 -10.67 28.65
N HIS A 91 -15.20 -9.90 29.54
CA HIS A 91 -15.85 -9.32 30.73
C HIS A 91 -15.89 -7.79 30.71
N ILE A 92 -15.04 -7.11 29.92
CA ILE A 92 -15.00 -5.65 29.82
C ILE A 92 -15.49 -5.22 28.43
N MET A 93 -16.61 -4.50 28.36
CA MET A 93 -17.26 -4.14 27.09
C MET A 93 -16.60 -2.99 26.31
N PHE A 94 -15.59 -2.31 26.87
CA PHE A 94 -14.98 -1.13 26.24
C PHE A 94 -13.59 -1.43 25.67
N GLN A 95 -13.33 -0.90 24.47
CA GLN A 95 -12.09 -1.05 23.70
C GLN A 95 -10.85 -0.57 24.48
N PRO A 96 -9.64 -1.14 24.23
CA PRO A 96 -9.25 -1.96 23.07
C PRO A 96 -9.48 -3.48 23.20
N ILE A 97 -9.64 -4.15 22.04
CA ILE A 97 -9.69 -5.62 21.92
C ILE A 97 -8.27 -6.19 21.76
N PHE A 98 -8.00 -7.33 22.40
CA PHE A 98 -6.68 -7.95 22.42
C PHE A 98 -6.65 -9.34 21.76
N ALA A 99 -5.51 -9.71 21.19
CA ALA A 99 -5.16 -11.05 20.75
C ALA A 99 -4.12 -11.65 21.70
N TYR A 100 -4.10 -12.97 21.84
CA TYR A 100 -2.99 -13.68 22.48
C TYR A 100 -2.38 -14.68 21.50
N ILE A 101 -1.12 -15.04 21.73
CA ILE A 101 -0.45 -16.08 20.94
C ILE A 101 -0.81 -17.44 21.56
N SER A 102 -1.51 -18.28 20.82
CA SER A 102 -1.89 -19.61 21.30
C SER A 102 -0.76 -20.61 21.09
N GLU A 103 -0.14 -20.61 19.90
CA GLU A 103 0.88 -21.59 19.49
C GLU A 103 2.01 -20.92 18.71
N ALA A 104 3.20 -21.54 18.74
CA ALA A 104 4.37 -21.10 17.99
C ALA A 104 5.12 -22.30 17.37
N PHE A 105 5.49 -22.20 16.09
CA PHE A 105 6.08 -23.30 15.33
C PHE A 105 7.37 -22.88 14.64
N TYR A 106 8.40 -23.73 14.64
CA TYR A 106 9.55 -23.57 13.74
C TYR A 106 9.22 -24.04 12.31
N SER A 107 8.41 -25.09 12.20
CA SER A 107 7.88 -25.62 10.94
C SER A 107 6.37 -25.69 11.03
N LEU A 108 5.67 -25.07 10.08
CA LEU A 108 4.21 -25.02 10.07
C LEU A 108 3.63 -26.45 9.93
N PRO A 109 2.86 -26.97 10.91
CA PRO A 109 2.23 -28.28 10.81
C PRO A 109 1.05 -28.22 9.82
N ARG A 110 0.51 -29.40 9.43
CA ARG A 110 -0.73 -29.45 8.62
C ARG A 110 -1.97 -29.04 9.42
N GLU A 111 -1.98 -29.38 10.70
CA GLU A 111 -3.06 -29.05 11.62
C GLU A 111 -2.54 -28.84 13.04
N THR A 112 -3.27 -28.05 13.82
CA THR A 112 -3.07 -27.91 15.27
C THR A 112 -4.43 -27.82 15.98
N ILE A 113 -4.44 -28.02 17.29
CA ILE A 113 -5.63 -27.94 18.14
C ILE A 113 -5.36 -26.85 19.18
N ILE A 114 -6.30 -25.92 19.31
CA ILE A 114 -6.26 -24.83 20.27
C ILE A 114 -7.28 -25.08 21.37
N GLY A 115 -6.90 -24.83 22.61
CA GLY A 115 -7.73 -24.96 23.81
C GLY A 115 -7.56 -26.27 24.56
N ASP A 116 -6.55 -27.08 24.24
CA ASP A 116 -6.35 -28.39 24.86
C ASP A 116 -5.32 -28.37 26.01
N GLY A 117 -4.67 -27.22 26.22
CA GLY A 117 -3.70 -27.06 27.30
C GLY A 117 -2.31 -27.58 26.96
N ARG A 118 -2.09 -28.05 25.73
CA ARG A 118 -0.83 -28.67 25.29
C ARG A 118 -0.16 -27.81 24.24
N GLN A 119 0.85 -27.07 24.69
CA GLN A 119 1.67 -26.29 23.76
C GLN A 119 2.47 -27.21 22.84
N THR A 120 2.37 -26.99 21.54
CA THR A 120 3.20 -27.63 20.53
C THR A 120 4.51 -26.87 20.33
N VAL A 121 5.37 -26.86 21.35
CA VAL A 121 6.70 -26.23 21.24
C VAL A 121 7.61 -27.18 20.45
N GLY A 122 8.00 -26.76 19.24
CA GLY A 122 9.07 -27.42 18.50
C GLY A 122 10.36 -27.45 19.34
N ASP A 123 10.93 -28.64 19.45
CA ASP A 123 12.02 -29.10 20.31
C ASP A 123 13.29 -28.20 20.35
N VAL A 124 13.30 -27.07 21.09
CA VAL A 124 14.53 -26.36 21.55
C VAL A 124 14.26 -25.55 22.84
N SER A 125 15.25 -25.52 23.74
CA SER A 125 15.31 -24.92 25.10
C SER A 125 15.01 -23.40 25.25
N SER A 126 14.40 -22.72 24.28
CA SER A 126 13.97 -21.32 24.39
C SER A 126 12.55 -21.19 23.85
N ALA A 127 11.60 -20.80 24.72
CA ALA A 127 10.23 -20.55 24.30
C ALA A 127 10.21 -19.46 23.21
N LEU A 128 9.59 -19.75 22.06
CA LEU A 128 9.40 -18.77 20.99
C LEU A 128 8.46 -17.67 21.49
N GLU A 129 8.97 -16.45 21.62
CA GLU A 129 8.19 -15.28 22.03
C GLU A 129 7.93 -14.37 20.84
N PHE A 130 6.66 -14.03 20.62
CA PHE A 130 6.29 -13.00 19.66
C PHE A 130 6.72 -11.63 20.21
N LEU A 131 7.41 -10.84 19.36
CA LEU A 131 8.04 -9.56 19.71
C LEU A 131 8.97 -9.61 20.94
N GLY A 132 9.44 -10.80 21.35
CA GLY A 132 10.23 -10.99 22.56
C GLY A 132 9.50 -10.61 23.85
N ARG A 133 8.15 -10.67 23.84
CA ARG A 133 7.29 -10.28 24.98
C ARG A 133 6.11 -11.20 25.22
N PHE A 134 5.58 -11.82 24.16
CA PHE A 134 4.34 -12.59 24.22
C PHE A 134 4.63 -14.08 23.98
N PRO A 135 4.70 -14.89 25.04
CA PRO A 135 4.88 -16.34 24.90
C PRO A 135 3.61 -17.00 24.36
N ALA A 136 3.78 -18.12 23.66
CA ALA A 136 2.65 -18.97 23.29
C ALA A 136 1.97 -19.56 24.53
N GLN A 137 0.65 -19.49 24.58
CA GLN A 137 -0.18 -19.95 25.69
C GLN A 137 -1.47 -20.56 25.16
N ASP A 138 -1.55 -21.89 25.14
CA ASP A 138 -2.77 -22.60 24.76
C ASP A 138 -3.66 -22.88 25.98
N GLY A 139 -4.45 -21.88 26.40
CA GLY A 139 -5.39 -22.02 27.51
C GLY A 139 -6.75 -22.59 27.08
N GLU A 140 -7.44 -23.32 27.98
CA GLU A 140 -8.76 -23.91 27.70
C GLU A 140 -9.79 -22.86 27.28
N LEU A 141 -10.42 -23.03 26.12
CA LEU A 141 -11.38 -22.05 25.60
C LEU A 141 -12.73 -22.14 26.33
N GLN A 142 -13.34 -20.98 26.57
CA GLN A 142 -14.64 -20.85 27.24
C GLN A 142 -15.82 -21.04 26.28
N ARG A 143 -16.86 -21.74 26.75
CA ARG A 143 -18.14 -21.90 26.06
C ARG A 143 -18.95 -20.60 26.06
N GLY A 144 -19.78 -20.40 25.04
CA GLY A 144 -20.63 -19.22 24.86
C GLY A 144 -19.98 -18.06 24.10
N TYR A 145 -18.74 -18.24 23.63
CA TYR A 145 -17.95 -17.20 22.97
C TYR A 145 -17.59 -17.55 21.53
N LYS A 146 -17.26 -16.51 20.76
CA LYS A 146 -16.76 -16.63 19.38
C LYS A 146 -15.25 -16.46 19.39
N TYR A 147 -14.54 -17.30 18.65
CA TYR A 147 -13.10 -17.22 18.50
C TYR A 147 -12.75 -17.03 17.02
N THR A 148 -11.91 -16.05 16.75
CA THR A 148 -11.26 -15.85 15.44
C THR A 148 -9.76 -15.68 15.68
N GLY A 149 -8.98 -15.51 14.62
CA GLY A 149 -7.53 -15.44 14.74
C GLY A 149 -6.87 -15.41 13.37
N PHE A 150 -5.55 -15.37 13.37
CA PHE A 150 -4.74 -15.27 12.15
C PHE A 150 -3.34 -15.86 12.38
N LEU A 151 -2.68 -16.21 11.28
CA LEU A 151 -1.31 -16.69 11.26
C LEU A 151 -0.34 -15.51 11.11
N ILE A 152 0.74 -15.54 11.89
CA ILE A 152 1.85 -14.59 11.82
C ILE A 152 3.10 -15.35 11.39
N VAL A 153 3.84 -14.81 10.45
CA VAL A 153 5.07 -15.40 9.91
C VAL A 153 6.23 -14.48 10.23
N ARG A 154 7.27 -14.99 10.88
CA ARG A 154 8.50 -14.24 11.18
C ARG A 154 9.57 -14.56 10.14
N VAL A 155 10.16 -13.52 9.58
CA VAL A 155 11.31 -13.59 8.68
C VAL A 155 12.47 -12.89 9.38
N ASP A 156 13.53 -13.62 9.66
CA ASP A 156 14.77 -13.05 10.18
C ASP A 156 15.79 -12.87 9.04
N PRO A 157 16.67 -11.87 9.15
CA PRO A 157 17.76 -11.70 8.19
C PRO A 157 18.76 -12.87 8.26
N ASP A 158 19.24 -13.33 7.10
CA ASP A 158 20.24 -14.40 7.03
C ASP A 158 21.62 -13.92 7.53
N ASN A 159 22.00 -14.34 8.73
CA ASN A 159 23.26 -13.98 9.38
C ASN A 159 24.52 -14.36 8.56
N LEU A 160 24.45 -15.35 7.67
CA LEU A 160 25.56 -15.77 6.79
C LEU A 160 25.74 -14.80 5.61
N VAL A 161 24.66 -14.17 5.14
CA VAL A 161 24.68 -13.18 4.06
C VAL A 161 25.24 -11.84 4.56
N TYR A 162 24.96 -11.48 5.82
CA TYR A 162 25.41 -10.21 6.42
C TYR A 162 26.80 -10.28 7.09
N ASN A 163 27.48 -11.44 7.08
CA ASN A 163 28.84 -11.69 7.57
C ASN A 163 29.21 -10.94 8.88
N LEU A 164 28.42 -11.16 9.92
CA LEU A 164 28.49 -10.42 11.19
C LEU A 164 29.68 -10.80 12.11
N THR A 165 30.71 -11.49 11.60
CA THR A 165 31.85 -11.98 12.39
C THR A 165 33.10 -11.11 12.37
N SER A 166 33.12 -9.95 11.70
CA SER A 166 34.30 -9.06 11.74
C SER A 166 34.00 -7.61 12.14
N ASN A 167 34.52 -7.26 13.32
CA ASN A 167 34.94 -5.96 13.85
C ASN A 167 34.20 -4.68 13.40
N GLY A 168 33.51 -4.05 14.37
CA GLY A 168 33.47 -2.57 14.50
C GLY A 168 32.14 -1.86 14.23
N LYS A 169 31.14 -2.50 13.61
CA LYS A 169 29.84 -1.85 13.28
C LYS A 169 28.62 -2.52 13.94
N ARG A 170 28.77 -2.98 15.19
CA ARG A 170 27.72 -3.74 15.88
C ARG A 170 26.42 -2.95 16.12
N GLU A 171 26.48 -1.68 16.50
CA GLU A 171 25.28 -0.95 16.94
C GLU A 171 24.39 -0.44 15.78
N LEU A 172 24.98 -0.05 14.64
CA LEU A 172 24.22 0.47 13.49
C LEU A 172 23.55 -0.64 12.67
N LEU A 173 24.16 -1.83 12.56
CA LEU A 173 23.57 -2.97 11.84
C LEU A 173 22.47 -3.69 12.64
N GLN A 174 22.53 -3.65 13.97
CA GLN A 174 21.60 -4.41 14.82
C GLN A 174 20.15 -3.88 14.77
N ASN A 175 19.96 -2.59 14.48
CA ASN A 175 18.62 -2.01 14.25
C ASN A 175 18.06 -2.31 12.85
N TRP A 176 18.93 -2.56 11.86
CA TRP A 176 18.56 -2.94 10.48
C TRP A 176 18.28 -4.43 10.31
N LEU A 177 18.47 -5.23 11.37
CA LEU A 177 18.33 -6.69 11.35
C LEU A 177 17.14 -7.15 12.22
N GLN A 178 16.17 -6.27 12.46
CA GLN A 178 14.99 -6.65 13.22
C GLN A 178 14.13 -7.63 12.41
N PRO A 179 13.54 -8.65 13.07
CA PRO A 179 12.60 -9.55 12.43
C PRO A 179 11.48 -8.76 11.75
N THR A 180 11.12 -9.20 10.55
CA THR A 180 9.93 -8.71 9.86
C THR A 180 8.80 -9.73 10.02
N TYR A 181 7.57 -9.24 10.10
CA TYR A 181 6.39 -10.07 10.33
C TYR A 181 5.38 -9.93 9.18
N GLY A 182 4.94 -11.05 8.62
CA GLY A 182 3.78 -11.13 7.74
C GLY A 182 2.55 -11.65 8.49
N PHE A 183 1.35 -11.27 8.03
CA PHE A 183 0.09 -11.61 8.67
C PHE A 183 -0.92 -12.16 7.65
N SER A 184 -1.62 -13.24 7.99
CA SER A 184 -2.80 -13.69 7.23
C SER A 184 -4.02 -12.84 7.55
N ASN A 185 -5.11 -13.01 6.80
CA ASN A 185 -6.42 -12.50 7.22
C ASN A 185 -6.98 -13.29 8.41
N TYR A 186 -8.06 -12.79 9.00
CA TYR A 186 -8.82 -13.49 10.04
C TYR A 186 -9.52 -14.73 9.48
N PHE A 187 -9.37 -15.87 10.16
CA PHE A 187 -10.15 -17.06 9.85
C PHE A 187 -11.61 -16.91 10.28
N LYS A 188 -12.50 -17.67 9.64
CA LYS A 188 -13.94 -17.63 9.91
C LYS A 188 -14.23 -17.88 11.41
N PRO A 189 -14.99 -17.01 12.09
CA PRO A 189 -15.19 -17.13 13.53
C PRO A 189 -15.91 -18.43 13.89
N VAL A 190 -15.38 -19.13 14.89
CA VAL A 190 -15.93 -20.38 15.43
C VAL A 190 -16.64 -20.08 16.75
N PHE A 191 -17.89 -20.51 16.86
CA PHE A 191 -18.67 -20.38 18.11
C PHE A 191 -18.60 -21.67 18.91
N LEU A 192 -18.14 -21.59 20.16
CA LEU A 192 -18.06 -22.73 21.07
C LEU A 192 -19.32 -22.77 21.95
N GLY A 193 -20.39 -23.39 21.47
CA GLY A 193 -21.60 -23.66 22.25
C GLY A 193 -22.69 -24.31 21.39
N GLU A 194 -23.80 -24.70 22.02
CA GLU A 194 -24.96 -25.23 21.31
C GLU A 194 -25.56 -24.14 20.41
N SER A 195 -25.62 -24.44 19.11
CA SER A 195 -26.47 -23.73 18.16
C SER A 195 -27.90 -24.21 18.36
N ASP A 196 -28.79 -23.25 18.60
CA ASP A 196 -30.25 -23.35 18.71
C ASP A 196 -30.84 -23.81 20.04
N VAL A 197 -31.18 -22.82 20.88
CA VAL A 197 -32.43 -22.88 21.65
C VAL A 197 -33.31 -21.76 21.12
N LEU A 198 -34.46 -22.17 20.57
CA LEU A 198 -35.61 -21.34 20.24
C LEU A 198 -35.75 -20.22 21.26
N ILE A 199 -35.93 -18.99 20.77
CA ILE A 199 -36.59 -17.93 21.53
C ILE A 199 -37.99 -18.45 21.86
N THR A 200 -38.16 -19.07 23.04
CA THR A 200 -39.48 -19.35 23.58
C THR A 200 -40.05 -18.06 24.14
N GLU A 201 -41.32 -17.84 23.83
CA GLU A 201 -42.16 -16.66 24.04
C GLU A 201 -42.34 -16.16 25.49
N ASP A 202 -41.40 -16.41 26.41
CA ASP A 202 -41.57 -15.99 27.82
C ASP A 202 -40.77 -14.72 28.20
N GLN A 203 -39.93 -14.20 27.30
CA GLN A 203 -39.11 -13.00 27.57
C GLN A 203 -39.73 -11.67 27.08
N SER A 204 -40.90 -11.71 26.43
CA SER A 204 -41.59 -10.53 25.89
C SER A 204 -42.34 -9.71 26.95
N ARG A 205 -42.68 -10.32 28.10
CA ARG A 205 -43.48 -9.67 29.15
C ARG A 205 -42.65 -8.75 30.06
N GLY A 206 -41.42 -9.14 30.39
CA GLY A 206 -40.51 -8.33 31.20
C GLY A 206 -39.80 -7.22 30.43
N TYR A 207 -39.64 -7.36 29.10
CA TYR A 207 -38.96 -6.38 28.25
C TYR A 207 -39.82 -5.13 28.00
N GLN A 208 -41.14 -5.29 27.94
CA GLN A 208 -42.07 -4.16 27.83
C GLN A 208 -42.06 -3.32 29.12
N GLU A 209 -42.17 -3.94 30.30
CA GLU A 209 -42.17 -3.20 31.59
C GLU A 209 -40.84 -2.48 31.86
N THR A 210 -39.71 -3.09 31.49
CA THR A 210 -38.39 -2.46 31.65
C THR A 210 -38.16 -1.31 30.67
N ILE A 211 -38.67 -1.40 29.43
CA ILE A 211 -38.66 -0.27 28.48
C ILE A 211 -39.54 0.88 28.98
N TYR A 212 -40.74 0.61 29.50
CA TYR A 212 -41.61 1.66 30.05
C TYR A 212 -40.97 2.37 31.24
N LEU A 213 -40.33 1.63 32.16
CA LEU A 213 -39.60 2.21 33.30
C LEU A 213 -38.42 3.08 32.85
N LEU A 214 -37.66 2.65 31.84
CA LEU A 214 -36.57 3.44 31.28
C LEU A 214 -37.06 4.69 30.56
N ALA A 215 -38.15 4.61 29.81
CA ALA A 215 -38.77 5.75 29.11
C ALA A 215 -39.32 6.79 30.10
N VAL A 216 -39.95 6.35 31.18
CA VAL A 216 -40.41 7.22 32.27
C VAL A 216 -39.21 7.86 32.99
N GLY A 217 -38.16 7.09 33.26
CA GLY A 217 -36.92 7.61 33.83
C GLY A 217 -36.28 8.69 32.95
N PHE A 218 -36.19 8.46 31.64
CA PHE A 218 -35.66 9.43 30.69
C PHE A 218 -36.51 10.70 30.58
N SER A 219 -37.84 10.57 30.71
CA SER A 219 -38.77 11.70 30.71
C SER A 219 -38.59 12.57 31.96
N VAL A 220 -38.44 11.95 33.13
CA VAL A 220 -38.17 12.67 34.38
C VAL A 220 -36.81 13.37 34.34
N VAL A 221 -35.77 12.70 33.84
CA VAL A 221 -34.42 13.30 33.70
C VAL A 221 -34.46 14.47 32.71
N SER A 222 -35.18 14.34 31.60
CA SER A 222 -35.31 15.42 30.62
C SER A 222 -36.01 16.65 31.20
N VAL A 223 -37.06 16.46 32.01
CA VAL A 223 -37.72 17.55 32.73
C VAL A 223 -36.78 18.21 33.73
N LEU A 224 -35.99 17.43 34.48
CA LEU A 224 -34.99 17.96 35.42
C LEU A 224 -33.87 18.74 34.72
N VAL A 225 -33.43 18.29 33.54
CA VAL A 225 -32.44 18.99 32.72
C VAL A 225 -33.01 20.30 32.19
N VAL A 226 -34.26 20.32 31.70
CA VAL A 226 -34.92 21.56 31.27
C VAL A 226 -35.07 22.52 32.45
N PHE A 227 -35.49 22.04 33.62
CA PHE A 227 -35.57 22.87 34.83
C PHE A 227 -34.18 23.40 35.23
N GLY A 228 -33.14 22.57 35.13
CA GLY A 228 -31.75 22.95 35.38
C GLY A 228 -31.21 23.99 34.40
N ILE A 229 -31.58 23.90 33.12
CA ILE A 229 -31.23 24.88 32.08
C ILE A 229 -31.95 26.21 32.36
N VAL A 230 -33.24 26.18 32.72
CA VAL A 230 -34.02 27.37 33.07
C VAL A 230 -33.47 28.03 34.34
N LEU A 231 -33.11 27.24 35.37
CA LEU A 231 -32.43 27.74 36.57
C LEU A 231 -31.04 28.30 36.26
N CYS A 232 -30.27 27.64 35.39
CA CYS A 232 -28.98 28.16 34.93
C CYS A 232 -29.15 29.46 34.16
N PHE A 233 -30.16 29.58 33.29
CA PHE A 233 -30.48 30.83 32.59
C PHE A 233 -30.95 31.93 33.56
N TYR A 234 -31.77 31.59 34.55
CA TYR A 234 -32.21 32.53 35.59
C TYR A 234 -31.03 33.02 36.44
N TYR A 235 -30.17 32.10 36.89
CA TYR A 235 -28.95 32.43 37.64
C TYR A 235 -27.89 33.13 36.79
N SER A 236 -27.74 32.77 35.52
CA SER A 236 -26.80 33.41 34.59
C SER A 236 -27.29 34.79 34.16
N HIS A 237 -28.60 35.04 34.14
CA HIS A 237 -29.16 36.36 33.86
C HIS A 237 -29.06 37.29 35.09
N ILE A 238 -29.25 36.76 36.30
CA ILE A 238 -29.07 37.51 37.56
C ILE A 238 -27.59 37.77 37.88
N ARG A 239 -26.69 36.81 37.61
CA ARG A 239 -25.23 37.00 37.77
C ARG A 239 -24.54 37.58 36.53
N GLY A 240 -25.18 37.58 35.37
CA GLY A 240 -24.64 38.06 34.10
C GLY A 240 -24.40 39.57 34.10
N TRP A 241 -25.21 40.32 34.87
CA TRP A 241 -24.97 41.74 35.11
C TRP A 241 -23.76 41.99 36.03
N LEU A 242 -23.40 41.02 36.89
CA LEU A 242 -22.27 41.12 37.82
C LEU A 242 -20.94 40.55 37.25
N LYS A 243 -21.01 39.68 36.23
CA LYS A 243 -19.84 39.07 35.57
C LYS A 243 -19.21 39.92 34.46
N THR A 244 -19.91 40.92 33.94
CA THR A 244 -19.31 41.91 33.02
C THR A 244 -18.31 42.84 33.73
N LEU A 245 -18.27 42.81 35.07
CA LEU A 245 -17.39 43.63 35.90
C LEU A 245 -16.18 42.87 36.48
N LEU A 246 -16.09 41.54 36.35
CA LEU A 246 -15.15 40.71 37.14
C LEU A 246 -14.40 39.59 36.40
N CYS A 247 -14.45 39.48 35.07
CA CYS A 247 -13.70 38.41 34.38
C CYS A 247 -13.08 38.86 33.05
N VAL A 248 -12.18 39.83 33.13
CA VAL A 248 -10.94 39.77 32.36
C VAL A 248 -10.04 38.80 33.13
N GLU A 249 -9.32 37.92 32.41
CA GLU A 249 -8.20 37.12 32.94
C GLU A 249 -8.52 35.72 33.53
N THR A 250 -8.68 34.71 32.65
CA THR A 250 -8.00 33.40 32.81
C THR A 250 -7.86 32.71 31.45
N ASN A 251 -6.72 32.91 30.79
CA ASN A 251 -6.29 32.12 29.64
C ASN A 251 -5.65 30.82 30.16
N PHE A 252 -6.32 29.69 29.96
CA PHE A 252 -5.74 28.35 30.16
C PHE A 252 -4.85 28.03 28.96
N VAL A 253 -3.54 27.95 29.21
CA VAL A 253 -2.48 27.74 28.21
C VAL A 253 -2.37 26.24 27.90
N PRO A 254 -2.58 25.78 26.65
CA PRO A 254 -2.04 24.51 26.21
C PRO A 254 -0.55 24.68 25.92
N ASP A 255 0.24 23.69 26.33
CA ASP A 255 1.70 23.68 26.26
C ASP A 255 2.21 24.11 24.87
N ARG A 256 2.75 25.33 24.83
CA ARG A 256 3.04 26.10 23.62
C ARG A 256 4.35 25.65 22.96
N ASN A 257 5.11 24.78 23.61
CA ASN A 257 6.44 24.38 23.14
C ASN A 257 6.38 23.19 22.17
N SER A 258 5.53 22.19 22.40
CA SER A 258 5.42 21.02 21.51
C SER A 258 4.83 21.37 20.13
N PHE A 259 3.78 22.20 20.10
CA PHE A 259 3.17 22.63 18.83
C PHE A 259 3.99 23.71 18.11
N ALA A 260 4.73 24.56 18.84
CA ALA A 260 5.65 25.51 18.23
C ALA A 260 6.92 24.84 17.67
N ASP A 261 7.37 23.73 18.25
CA ASP A 261 8.48 22.94 17.71
C ASP A 261 8.04 22.07 16.53
N LEU A 262 6.83 21.48 16.56
CA LEU A 262 6.19 20.86 15.38
C LEU A 262 5.92 21.87 14.26
N GLN A 263 5.45 23.08 14.59
CA GLN A 263 5.31 24.16 13.62
C GLN A 263 6.65 24.73 13.16
N ARG A 264 7.73 24.69 13.95
CA ARG A 264 9.07 25.11 13.48
C ARG A 264 9.66 24.10 12.50
N VAL A 265 9.48 22.80 12.74
CA VAL A 265 9.87 21.73 11.80
C VAL A 265 9.00 21.78 10.54
N ALA A 266 7.69 22.05 10.67
CA ALA A 266 6.78 22.16 9.53
C ALA A 266 6.83 23.50 8.78
N LYS A 267 7.28 24.61 9.38
CA LYS A 267 7.34 25.96 8.74
C LYS A 267 8.66 26.33 8.10
N ARG A 268 9.73 25.55 8.25
CA ARG A 268 10.96 25.72 7.46
C ARG A 268 11.12 24.55 6.50
N ARG A 269 10.29 24.52 5.44
CA ARG A 269 10.43 23.53 4.36
C ARG A 269 11.51 23.99 3.37
N ASP A 270 12.75 24.04 3.84
CA ASP A 270 13.90 24.00 2.95
C ASP A 270 14.23 22.52 2.77
N PHE A 271 13.56 21.84 1.84
CA PHE A 271 14.04 20.53 1.37
C PHE A 271 15.35 20.77 0.63
N GLN A 272 16.45 20.72 1.38
CA GLN A 272 17.78 20.95 0.83
C GLN A 272 18.31 19.70 0.16
N PRO A 273 19.17 19.85 -0.86
CA PRO A 273 19.89 18.72 -1.44
C PRO A 273 20.62 17.94 -0.35
N THR A 274 20.37 16.64 -0.28
CA THR A 274 21.05 15.74 0.64
C THR A 274 22.43 15.39 0.09
N ALA A 275 23.48 15.59 0.90
CA ALA A 275 24.83 15.16 0.55
C ALA A 275 24.91 13.62 0.50
N VAL A 276 25.79 13.07 -0.33
CA VAL A 276 25.83 11.61 -0.59
C VAL A 276 26.21 10.84 0.68
N GLU A 277 27.09 11.43 1.49
CA GLU A 277 27.53 10.95 2.80
C GLU A 277 26.39 10.87 3.82
N ASP A 278 25.41 11.77 3.72
CA ASP A 278 24.28 11.85 4.65
C ASP A 278 23.05 11.07 4.15
N LEU A 279 23.02 10.69 2.88
CA LEU A 279 21.90 10.00 2.24
C LEU A 279 21.43 8.74 3.00
N PRO A 280 22.31 7.86 3.52
CA PRO A 280 21.87 6.70 4.29
C PRO A 280 21.14 7.09 5.59
N ASN A 281 21.59 8.17 6.25
CA ASN A 281 21.00 8.65 7.50
C ASN A 281 19.66 9.33 7.24
N GLU A 282 19.57 10.16 6.21
CA GLU A 282 18.33 10.81 5.78
C GLU A 282 17.28 9.80 5.33
N TYR A 283 17.67 8.78 4.56
CA TYR A 283 16.78 7.69 4.15
C TYR A 283 16.15 6.98 5.36
N LEU A 284 16.98 6.66 6.36
CA LEU A 284 16.54 6.04 7.60
C LEU A 284 15.60 6.92 8.40
N LEU A 285 16.00 8.19 8.60
CA LEU A 285 15.20 9.16 9.33
C LEU A 285 13.82 9.28 8.70
N ARG A 286 13.76 9.33 7.37
CA ARG A 286 12.49 9.53 6.65
C ARG A 286 11.61 8.29 6.56
N HIS A 287 12.19 7.08 6.68
CA HIS A 287 11.46 5.81 6.76
C HIS A 287 10.82 5.55 8.13
N ARG A 288 11.22 6.27 9.18
CA ARG A 288 10.64 6.11 10.52
C ARG A 288 9.15 6.36 10.52
N ASP A 289 8.48 5.73 11.49
CA ASP A 289 7.06 5.90 11.75
C ASP A 289 6.21 5.66 10.49
N SER A 290 6.49 4.54 9.80
CA SER A 290 5.82 4.14 8.56
C SER A 290 5.94 5.17 7.45
N ASN A 291 7.17 5.59 7.14
CA ASN A 291 7.48 6.58 6.11
C ASN A 291 6.87 7.97 6.38
N PHE A 292 6.62 8.34 7.63
CA PHE A 292 5.90 9.58 7.97
C PHE A 292 6.51 10.81 7.29
N LEU A 293 7.83 10.99 7.35
CA LEU A 293 8.49 12.15 6.75
C LEU A 293 8.53 12.07 5.22
N PHE A 294 8.62 10.87 4.62
CA PHE A 294 8.48 10.73 3.17
C PHE A 294 7.08 11.11 2.70
N THR A 295 6.03 10.72 3.43
CA THR A 295 4.66 11.12 3.14
C THR A 295 4.50 12.63 3.24
N VAL A 296 4.99 13.24 4.32
CA VAL A 296 4.94 14.70 4.50
C VAL A 296 5.72 15.43 3.40
N GLU A 297 6.90 14.95 3.01
CA GLU A 297 7.70 15.50 1.91
C GLU A 297 6.97 15.36 0.57
N PHE A 298 6.43 14.18 0.27
CA PHE A 298 5.70 13.91 -0.97
C PHE A 298 4.42 14.76 -1.08
N GLU A 299 3.62 14.84 -0.01
CA GLU A 299 2.40 15.66 0.04
C GLU A 299 2.71 17.17 0.01
N SER A 300 3.95 17.56 0.33
CA SER A 300 4.39 18.95 0.22
C SER A 300 4.79 19.38 -1.18
N LEU A 301 4.87 18.44 -2.14
CA LEU A 301 5.18 18.77 -3.52
C LEU A 301 4.15 19.79 -4.04
N PRO A 302 4.60 20.84 -4.73
CA PRO A 302 3.69 21.86 -5.24
C PRO A 302 2.73 21.27 -6.26
N ASN A 303 1.43 21.52 -6.05
CA ASN A 303 0.41 21.22 -7.04
C ASN A 303 0.48 22.27 -8.16
N TYR A 304 1.17 21.91 -9.25
CA TYR A 304 1.21 22.75 -10.44
C TYR A 304 -0.09 22.63 -11.23
N ASN A 305 -0.87 23.71 -11.26
CA ASN A 305 -2.07 23.82 -12.09
C ASN A 305 -1.72 24.58 -13.38
N PHE A 306 -1.17 23.88 -14.37
CA PHE A 306 -0.97 24.43 -15.71
C PHE A 306 -2.17 24.13 -16.61
N ASP A 307 -2.35 24.95 -17.64
CA ASP A 307 -3.43 24.77 -18.62
C ASP A 307 -3.29 23.46 -19.40
N THR A 308 -4.43 22.79 -19.62
CA THR A 308 -4.56 21.50 -20.33
C THR A 308 -5.55 21.60 -21.50
N THR A 309 -5.72 22.79 -22.05
CA THR A 309 -6.70 23.15 -23.08
C THR A 309 -6.71 22.19 -24.27
N ALA A 310 -5.53 21.80 -24.77
CA ALA A 310 -5.45 20.86 -25.89
C ALA A 310 -5.94 19.45 -25.50
N SER A 311 -5.61 18.99 -24.29
CA SER A 311 -6.06 17.69 -23.76
C SER A 311 -7.56 17.64 -23.47
N ASP A 312 -8.16 18.78 -23.15
CA ASP A 312 -9.58 18.91 -22.79
C ASP A 312 -10.50 19.13 -23.99
N LYS A 313 -9.96 19.30 -25.20
CA LYS A 313 -10.77 19.33 -26.42
C LYS A 313 -11.52 18.02 -26.60
N LEU A 314 -12.78 18.12 -27.02
CA LEU A 314 -13.65 16.97 -27.24
C LEU A 314 -13.05 15.97 -28.24
N GLU A 315 -12.40 16.48 -29.30
CA GLU A 315 -11.74 15.64 -30.31
C GLU A 315 -10.54 14.84 -29.76
N ASN A 316 -9.88 15.36 -28.72
CA ASN A 316 -8.68 14.78 -28.11
C ASN A 316 -8.98 13.90 -26.89
N ALA A 317 -10.20 13.99 -26.34
CA ALA A 317 -10.66 13.14 -25.24
C ALA A 317 -10.37 11.64 -25.45
N PRO A 318 -10.69 11.00 -26.60
CA PRO A 318 -10.41 9.57 -26.81
C PRO A 318 -8.92 9.24 -26.92
N LYS A 319 -8.06 10.24 -27.16
CA LYS A 319 -6.60 10.06 -27.23
C LYS A 319 -5.96 10.00 -25.83
N ASN A 320 -6.72 10.25 -24.76
CA ASN A 320 -6.26 10.12 -23.37
C ASN A 320 -6.70 8.78 -22.78
N ARG A 321 -5.76 8.02 -22.20
CA ARG A 321 -6.09 6.76 -21.51
C ARG A 321 -6.91 6.99 -20.25
N TYR A 322 -6.63 8.06 -19.53
CA TYR A 322 -7.31 8.43 -18.30
C TYR A 322 -7.80 9.88 -18.39
N ASN A 323 -8.99 10.14 -17.86
CA ASN A 323 -9.60 11.47 -17.92
C ASN A 323 -8.89 12.47 -17.02
N ASP A 324 -8.30 12.01 -15.93
CA ASP A 324 -7.60 12.77 -14.90
C ASP A 324 -6.10 12.97 -15.19
N ILE A 325 -5.55 12.30 -16.21
CA ILE A 325 -4.14 12.45 -16.61
C ILE A 325 -4.05 13.19 -17.94
N LYS A 326 -3.72 14.48 -17.89
CA LYS A 326 -3.68 15.40 -19.03
C LYS A 326 -2.27 15.90 -19.33
N ALA A 327 -2.03 16.27 -20.59
CA ALA A 327 -0.77 16.87 -20.99
C ALA A 327 -0.86 18.40 -20.87
N PHE A 328 0.08 19.00 -20.13
CA PHE A 328 0.14 20.46 -20.00
C PHE A 328 0.48 21.15 -21.33
N ASP A 329 -0.26 22.19 -21.69
CA ASP A 329 -0.11 22.90 -22.97
C ASP A 329 1.29 23.49 -23.17
N ILE A 330 1.90 23.95 -22.08
CA ILE A 330 3.21 24.61 -22.08
C ILE A 330 4.38 23.67 -22.45
N THR A 331 4.24 22.38 -22.18
CA THR A 331 5.33 21.39 -22.36
C THR A 331 4.92 20.20 -23.21
N ARG A 332 3.68 20.15 -23.72
CA ARG A 332 3.21 19.02 -24.52
C ARG A 332 4.03 18.87 -25.79
N VAL A 333 4.21 17.63 -26.23
CA VAL A 333 4.73 17.32 -27.56
C VAL A 333 3.65 17.68 -28.59
N LYS A 334 4.05 18.37 -29.65
CA LYS A 334 3.16 18.76 -30.75
C LYS A 334 3.60 18.02 -32.00
N LEU A 335 2.70 17.20 -32.55
CA LEU A 335 2.96 16.51 -33.82
C LEU A 335 2.72 17.46 -34.99
N GLU A 336 3.33 17.18 -36.13
CA GLU A 336 3.01 17.86 -37.38
C GLU A 336 1.53 17.65 -37.71
N ARG A 337 0.83 18.74 -38.06
CA ARG A 337 -0.58 18.66 -38.46
C ARG A 337 -0.70 17.88 -39.76
N VAL A 338 -1.66 16.97 -39.79
CA VAL A 338 -2.01 16.18 -40.96
C VAL A 338 -3.32 16.73 -41.52
N ASP A 339 -3.27 17.15 -42.79
CA ASP A 339 -4.39 17.75 -43.49
C ASP A 339 -5.00 18.94 -42.70
N ASP A 340 -6.31 19.15 -42.78
CA ASP A 340 -7.03 20.18 -42.02
C ASP A 340 -7.53 19.68 -40.64
N ASP A 341 -7.05 18.52 -40.15
CA ASP A 341 -7.45 18.00 -38.84
C ASP A 341 -6.70 18.72 -37.71
N SER A 342 -7.41 19.62 -37.03
CA SER A 342 -6.87 20.39 -35.91
C SER A 342 -6.55 19.55 -34.65
N SER A 343 -7.03 18.31 -34.58
CA SER A 343 -6.75 17.36 -33.48
C SER A 343 -5.50 16.52 -33.73
N SER A 344 -4.98 16.51 -34.96
CA SER A 344 -3.86 15.66 -35.39
C SER A 344 -2.52 16.04 -34.78
N ASP A 345 -2.40 17.23 -34.19
CA ASP A 345 -1.20 17.71 -33.49
C ASP A 345 -1.08 17.18 -32.05
N TYR A 346 -2.12 16.53 -31.55
CA TYR A 346 -2.24 16.13 -30.15
C TYR A 346 -1.86 14.68 -29.93
N ILE A 347 -0.99 14.49 -28.93
CA ILE A 347 -0.69 13.22 -28.28
C ILE A 347 -0.47 13.51 -26.79
N ASN A 348 -0.90 12.61 -25.91
CA ASN A 348 -0.71 12.76 -24.47
C ASN A 348 0.76 12.43 -24.09
N ALA A 349 1.61 13.45 -24.24
CA ALA A 349 3.03 13.39 -23.92
C ALA A 349 3.57 14.80 -23.61
N ASN A 350 4.51 14.89 -22.67
CA ASN A 350 5.18 16.14 -22.29
C ASN A 350 6.70 15.99 -22.31
N TYR A 351 7.39 17.07 -22.65
CA TYR A 351 8.83 17.19 -22.48
C TYR A 351 9.19 17.33 -21.00
N ILE A 352 10.14 16.51 -20.53
CA ILE A 352 10.67 16.51 -19.17
C ILE A 352 12.16 16.78 -19.21
N GLN A 353 12.60 17.78 -18.44
CA GLN A 353 14.01 18.13 -18.36
C GLN A 353 14.72 17.23 -17.35
N GLY A 354 15.78 16.56 -17.79
CA GLY A 354 16.70 15.84 -16.90
C GLY A 354 17.59 16.79 -16.08
N TYR A 355 18.42 16.20 -15.22
CA TYR A 355 19.33 16.95 -14.34
C TYR A 355 20.14 18.02 -15.10
N LYS A 356 20.00 19.27 -14.67
CA LYS A 356 20.68 20.46 -15.24
C LYS A 356 20.51 20.63 -16.74
N GLY A 357 19.38 20.22 -17.31
CA GLY A 357 19.16 20.44 -18.74
C GLY A 357 19.87 19.45 -19.67
N ARG A 358 20.66 18.51 -19.13
CA ARG A 358 21.59 17.70 -19.94
C ARG A 358 20.93 16.70 -20.88
N LYS A 359 19.73 16.25 -20.52
CA LYS A 359 18.91 15.34 -21.31
C LYS A 359 17.49 15.88 -21.33
N LEU A 360 16.85 15.76 -22.49
CA LEU A 360 15.43 16.00 -22.66
C LEU A 360 14.76 14.63 -22.81
N PHE A 361 13.76 14.37 -21.99
CA PHE A 361 12.93 13.18 -22.06
C PHE A 361 11.55 13.55 -22.57
N ILE A 362 10.85 12.56 -23.12
CA ILE A 362 9.42 12.65 -23.39
C ILE A 362 8.74 11.66 -22.45
N ALA A 363 7.94 12.16 -21.51
CA ALA A 363 7.04 11.34 -20.73
C ALA A 363 5.73 11.21 -21.52
N ALA A 364 5.40 10.01 -21.96
CA ALA A 364 4.22 9.72 -22.76
C ALA A 364 3.37 8.63 -22.09
N GLN A 365 2.05 8.68 -22.28
CA GLN A 365 1.19 7.57 -21.87
C GLN A 365 1.52 6.28 -22.65
N GLY A 366 1.23 5.12 -22.07
CA GLY A 366 1.21 3.86 -22.80
C GLY A 366 0.19 3.91 -23.95
N PRO A 367 0.58 3.69 -25.22
CA PRO A 367 -0.31 3.84 -26.36
C PRO A 367 -1.60 3.03 -26.22
N THR A 368 -2.70 3.60 -26.71
CA THR A 368 -3.99 2.93 -26.89
C THR A 368 -4.12 2.41 -28.32
N LEU A 369 -5.18 1.64 -28.60
CA LEU A 369 -5.44 1.17 -29.96
C LEU A 369 -5.56 2.34 -30.95
N ASP A 370 -6.21 3.43 -30.53
CA ASP A 370 -6.45 4.61 -31.36
C ASP A 370 -5.21 5.51 -31.51
N THR A 371 -4.22 5.40 -30.61
CA THR A 371 -3.05 6.30 -30.55
C THR A 371 -1.72 5.63 -30.91
N VAL A 372 -1.73 4.34 -31.28
CA VAL A 372 -0.50 3.63 -31.67
C VAL A 372 0.22 4.26 -32.87
N ASN A 373 -0.54 4.78 -33.84
CA ASN A 373 0.00 5.46 -35.00
C ASN A 373 0.62 6.81 -34.62
N ASP A 374 -0.05 7.56 -33.74
CA ASP A 374 0.45 8.84 -33.23
C ASP A 374 1.73 8.65 -32.40
N PHE A 375 1.83 7.56 -31.65
CA PHE A 375 3.04 7.20 -30.91
C PHE A 375 4.25 6.97 -31.82
N TRP A 376 4.09 6.18 -32.89
CA TRP A 376 5.19 5.97 -33.84
C TRP A 376 5.54 7.22 -34.64
N ARG A 377 4.54 8.07 -34.91
CA ARG A 377 4.76 9.39 -35.51
C ARG A 377 5.54 10.31 -34.57
N LEU A 378 5.24 10.32 -33.26
CA LEU A 378 6.04 11.01 -32.24
C LEU A 378 7.49 10.54 -32.26
N VAL A 379 7.72 9.22 -32.24
CA VAL A 379 9.06 8.63 -32.24
C VAL A 379 9.86 9.09 -33.46
N TRP A 380 9.23 9.13 -34.63
CA TRP A 380 9.85 9.57 -35.87
C TRP A 380 10.13 11.09 -35.88
N GLU A 381 9.11 11.92 -35.64
CA GLU A 381 9.22 13.39 -35.71
C GLU A 381 10.17 13.96 -34.67
N GLN A 382 10.23 13.35 -33.48
CA GLN A 382 11.13 13.77 -32.41
C GLN A 382 12.50 13.08 -32.46
N ASN A 383 12.77 12.29 -33.51
CA ASN A 383 14.02 11.56 -33.72
C ASN A 383 14.44 10.75 -32.47
N VAL A 384 13.50 9.99 -31.90
CA VAL A 384 13.71 9.19 -30.69
C VAL A 384 14.49 7.92 -31.06
N ASN A 385 15.62 7.69 -30.40
CA ASN A 385 16.45 6.50 -30.57
C ASN A 385 16.28 5.44 -29.47
N VAL A 386 15.68 5.81 -28.33
CA VAL A 386 15.50 4.91 -27.19
C VAL A 386 14.11 5.12 -26.59
N ILE A 387 13.36 4.03 -26.45
CA ILE A 387 12.08 3.99 -25.73
C ILE A 387 12.29 3.17 -24.47
N VAL A 388 11.88 3.71 -23.33
CA VAL A 388 11.89 3.00 -22.04
C VAL A 388 10.45 2.76 -21.63
N MET A 389 10.03 1.50 -21.59
CA MET A 389 8.69 1.05 -21.25
C MET A 389 8.69 0.43 -19.85
N VAL A 390 8.19 1.18 -18.87
CA VAL A 390 8.19 0.81 -17.44
C VAL A 390 6.86 0.20 -16.98
N THR A 391 6.20 -0.57 -17.84
CA THR A 391 4.93 -1.26 -17.55
C THR A 391 4.88 -2.59 -18.29
N ASN A 392 4.13 -3.55 -17.76
CA ASN A 392 3.69 -4.71 -18.52
C ASN A 392 2.54 -4.32 -19.46
N LEU A 393 2.22 -5.17 -20.45
CA LEU A 393 1.06 -4.94 -21.33
C LEU A 393 -0.26 -5.05 -20.54
N GLN A 394 -0.30 -5.99 -19.60
CA GLN A 394 -1.44 -6.24 -18.74
C GLN A 394 -0.97 -6.43 -17.29
N GLU A 395 -1.71 -5.87 -16.33
CA GLU A 395 -1.46 -6.02 -14.90
C GLU A 395 -2.78 -6.35 -14.20
N ARG A 396 -2.82 -7.43 -13.41
CA ARG A 396 -4.04 -7.87 -12.68
C ARG A 396 -5.30 -7.83 -13.56
N TYR A 397 -5.19 -8.35 -14.78
CA TYR A 397 -6.22 -8.39 -15.83
C TYR A 397 -6.57 -7.06 -16.53
N ARG A 398 -5.98 -5.93 -16.14
CA ARG A 398 -6.19 -4.63 -16.79
C ARG A 398 -5.15 -4.37 -17.87
N THR A 399 -5.59 -4.02 -19.07
CA THR A 399 -4.67 -3.58 -20.14
C THR A 399 -4.08 -2.22 -19.80
N MET A 400 -2.77 -2.20 -19.50
CA MET A 400 -2.02 -1.00 -19.18
C MET A 400 -1.47 -0.33 -20.45
N CYS A 401 -1.05 -1.14 -21.41
CA CYS A 401 -0.50 -0.68 -22.68
C CYS A 401 -0.86 -1.66 -23.80
N ILE A 402 -1.15 -1.16 -25.00
CA ILE A 402 -1.23 -2.03 -26.17
C ILE A 402 0.17 -2.40 -26.65
N LYS A 403 0.32 -3.57 -27.27
CA LYS A 403 1.57 -3.98 -27.90
C LYS A 403 1.77 -3.17 -29.17
N TYR A 404 2.66 -2.19 -29.11
CA TYR A 404 2.93 -1.26 -30.22
C TYR A 404 4.12 -1.69 -31.08
N TRP A 405 4.69 -2.88 -30.88
CA TRP A 405 5.84 -3.36 -31.65
C TRP A 405 5.58 -4.74 -32.29
N PRO A 406 6.19 -5.00 -33.45
CA PRO A 406 6.19 -6.33 -34.06
C PRO A 406 7.21 -7.27 -33.41
N GLU A 407 6.96 -8.58 -33.47
CA GLU A 407 7.92 -9.61 -33.02
C GLU A 407 8.64 -10.32 -34.17
N HIS A 408 7.93 -10.63 -35.26
CA HIS A 408 8.46 -11.53 -36.29
C HIS A 408 8.57 -10.87 -37.67
N SER A 409 7.55 -10.11 -38.08
CA SER A 409 7.49 -9.46 -39.39
C SER A 409 7.40 -7.93 -39.24
N PRO A 410 7.94 -7.16 -40.20
CA PRO A 410 7.72 -5.71 -40.23
C PRO A 410 6.23 -5.38 -40.15
N SER A 411 5.89 -4.36 -39.38
CA SER A 411 4.51 -3.85 -39.26
C SER A 411 4.49 -2.35 -39.54
N VAL A 412 3.40 -1.87 -40.15
CA VAL A 412 3.24 -0.46 -40.51
C VAL A 412 2.22 0.17 -39.58
N TYR A 413 2.63 1.25 -38.90
CA TYR A 413 1.81 2.07 -38.01
C TYR A 413 1.66 3.46 -38.64
N GLY A 414 0.50 3.73 -39.23
CA GLY A 414 0.28 4.92 -40.05
C GLY A 414 1.23 4.96 -41.25
N ARG A 415 2.22 5.86 -41.23
CA ARG A 415 3.25 6.00 -42.28
C ARG A 415 4.63 5.48 -41.85
N ILE A 416 4.75 4.87 -40.68
CA ILE A 416 6.02 4.38 -40.14
C ILE A 416 6.03 2.86 -40.19
N GLU A 417 6.94 2.29 -40.97
CA GLU A 417 7.25 0.86 -40.87
C GLU A 417 8.27 0.63 -39.75
N VAL A 418 7.97 -0.33 -38.89
CA VAL A 418 8.82 -0.81 -37.82
C VAL A 418 9.23 -2.23 -38.15
N LYS A 419 10.53 -2.48 -38.28
CA LYS A 419 11.10 -3.79 -38.56
C LYS A 419 11.89 -4.30 -37.34
N PRO A 420 11.55 -5.48 -36.79
CA PRO A 420 12.34 -6.08 -35.71
C PRO A 420 13.70 -6.53 -36.24
N LEU A 421 14.75 -6.32 -35.45
CA LEU A 421 16.11 -6.77 -35.73
C LEU A 421 16.52 -7.89 -34.78
N ASP A 422 16.55 -7.60 -33.48
CA ASP A 422 16.93 -8.54 -32.44
C ASP A 422 16.09 -8.31 -31.17
N CYS A 423 16.15 -9.29 -30.27
CA CYS A 423 15.64 -9.15 -28.92
C CYS A 423 16.52 -9.92 -27.93
N THR A 424 16.79 -9.31 -26.78
CA THR A 424 17.58 -9.91 -25.69
C THR A 424 16.78 -9.84 -24.40
N PHE A 425 16.56 -10.99 -23.77
CA PHE A 425 15.80 -11.12 -22.54
C PHE A 425 16.76 -11.17 -21.34
N TYR A 426 16.46 -10.36 -20.33
CA TYR A 426 17.08 -10.41 -19.00
C TYR A 426 16.03 -10.83 -17.97
N ALA A 427 16.43 -10.98 -16.71
CA ALA A 427 15.49 -11.37 -15.65
C ALA A 427 14.35 -10.34 -15.48
N ASP A 428 14.69 -9.05 -15.48
CA ASP A 428 13.73 -8.00 -15.13
C ASP A 428 13.25 -7.17 -16.34
N TYR A 429 13.96 -7.26 -17.47
CA TYR A 429 13.66 -6.44 -18.66
C TYR A 429 14.07 -7.12 -19.96
N VAL A 430 13.55 -6.60 -21.07
CA VAL A 430 13.84 -7.05 -22.42
C VAL A 430 14.30 -5.87 -23.27
N ILE A 431 15.40 -6.04 -23.99
CA ILE A 431 15.86 -5.08 -24.99
C ILE A 431 15.43 -5.57 -26.36
N ARG A 432 14.80 -4.70 -27.15
CA ARG A 432 14.37 -4.96 -28.53
C ARG A 432 14.96 -3.92 -29.45
N ASN A 433 15.67 -4.34 -30.49
CA ASN A 433 16.17 -3.43 -31.50
C ASN A 433 15.29 -3.46 -32.74
N PHE A 434 14.99 -2.26 -33.25
CA PHE A 434 14.19 -2.05 -34.44
C PHE A 434 14.94 -1.16 -35.43
N THR A 435 14.63 -1.35 -36.71
CA THR A 435 14.81 -0.31 -37.72
C THR A 435 13.46 0.29 -38.03
N ILE A 436 13.38 1.61 -38.02
CA ILE A 436 12.18 2.33 -38.46
C ILE A 436 12.45 3.08 -39.77
N ARG A 437 11.43 3.15 -40.62
CA ARG A 437 11.43 3.96 -41.84
C ARG A 437 10.07 4.60 -42.09
N ARG A 438 10.06 5.81 -42.64
CA ARG A 438 8.85 6.44 -43.15
C ARG A 438 8.54 5.91 -44.56
N CYS A 439 7.33 5.38 -44.75
CA CYS A 439 6.81 4.94 -46.04
C CYS A 439 6.38 6.14 -46.89
N ARG A 440 6.62 6.09 -48.20
CA ARG A 440 6.15 7.10 -49.16
C ARG A 440 4.69 6.86 -49.54
N THR A 441 3.95 7.93 -49.74
CA THR A 441 2.58 7.91 -50.27
C THR A 441 2.60 7.80 -51.80
N THR A 442 1.62 7.13 -52.40
CA THR A 442 1.44 7.03 -53.87
C THR A 442 1.10 8.38 -54.54
N VAL A 443 0.91 9.45 -53.75
CA VAL A 443 0.59 10.81 -54.21
C VAL A 443 1.85 11.66 -54.47
N ASP A 444 3.03 11.26 -53.95
CA ASP A 444 4.28 12.03 -54.08
C ASP A 444 5.03 11.80 -55.42
N VAL A 445 4.36 11.25 -56.43
CA VAL A 445 4.98 10.91 -57.73
C VAL A 445 5.11 12.13 -58.65
N SER A 446 4.49 13.27 -58.34
CA SER A 446 4.51 14.46 -59.20
C SER A 446 5.63 15.47 -58.92
N ASP A 447 6.31 15.43 -57.76
CA ASP A 447 7.40 16.37 -57.44
C ASP A 447 8.75 15.66 -57.36
N MET A 448 9.26 15.27 -58.51
CA MET A 448 10.57 14.67 -58.65
C MET A 448 11.61 15.74 -59.00
N SER A 449 11.97 16.60 -58.04
CA SER A 449 13.22 17.38 -58.08
C SER A 449 13.65 17.96 -56.73
N SER A 450 13.99 17.12 -55.75
CA SER A 450 15.12 17.38 -54.83
C SER A 450 15.27 16.23 -53.82
N SER A 451 16.51 15.85 -53.57
CA SER A 451 16.89 14.71 -52.75
C SER A 451 16.64 14.94 -51.26
N ALA A 452 16.03 13.98 -50.58
CA ALA A 452 16.33 13.69 -49.17
C ALA A 452 16.20 12.18 -48.92
N ALA A 453 17.24 11.62 -48.30
CA ALA A 453 17.41 10.19 -48.05
C ALA A 453 16.30 9.61 -47.15
N VAL A 454 15.84 8.40 -47.48
CA VAL A 454 15.05 7.58 -46.54
C VAL A 454 16.02 7.13 -45.45
N GLY A 455 16.03 7.84 -44.32
CA GLY A 455 16.85 7.49 -43.17
C GLY A 455 16.31 6.24 -42.48
N ASN A 456 17.13 5.20 -42.36
CA ASN A 456 16.86 4.13 -41.40
C ASN A 456 17.34 4.62 -40.03
N VAL A 457 16.48 4.57 -39.03
CA VAL A 457 16.85 4.89 -37.64
C VAL A 457 16.86 3.60 -36.83
N PHE A 458 17.96 3.39 -36.10
CA PHE A 458 18.05 2.34 -35.09
C PHE A 458 17.37 2.80 -33.81
N LEU A 459 16.50 1.95 -33.30
CA LEU A 459 15.69 2.21 -32.12
C LEU A 459 15.78 1.04 -31.16
N SER A 460 16.11 1.31 -29.90
CA SER A 460 16.09 0.31 -28.83
C SER A 460 14.91 0.54 -27.91
N VAL A 461 14.14 -0.50 -27.62
CA VAL A 461 13.05 -0.50 -26.64
C VAL A 461 13.46 -1.37 -25.47
N ALA A 462 13.55 -0.79 -24.28
CA ALA A 462 13.72 -1.52 -23.03
C ALA A 462 12.36 -1.64 -22.32
N SER A 463 11.83 -2.85 -22.16
CA SER A 463 10.54 -3.10 -21.50
C SER A 463 10.69 -4.02 -20.30
N LEU A 464 9.88 -3.87 -19.26
CA LEU A 464 9.83 -4.83 -18.15
C LEU A 464 9.45 -6.25 -18.62
N VAL A 465 9.92 -7.26 -17.91
CA VAL A 465 9.48 -8.65 -18.07
C VAL A 465 8.27 -8.88 -17.18
N GLY A 466 7.12 -9.14 -17.79
CA GLY A 466 5.95 -9.71 -17.12
C GLY A 466 5.80 -11.16 -17.54
N GLU A 467 5.48 -12.04 -16.59
CA GLU A 467 5.15 -13.45 -16.85
C GLU A 467 4.21 -13.56 -18.06
N LEU A 468 4.65 -14.33 -19.07
CA LEU A 468 3.91 -14.66 -20.29
C LEU A 468 2.71 -15.57 -19.99
#